data_AF-A0ABD0QNL9-F1
#
_entry.id   AF-A0ABD0QNL9-F1
#
_cell.length_a   1.000
_cell.length_b   1.000
_cell.length_c   1.000
_cell.angle_alpha   90.00
_cell.angle_beta   90.00
_cell.angle_gamma   90.00
#
_symmetry.space_group_name_H-M   'P 1'
#
loop_
_entity.id
_entity.type
_entity.pdbx_description
1 polymer ?
#
loop_
_entity_poly.entity_id
_entity_poly.type
_entity_poly.pdbx_seq_one_letter_code
_entity_poly.pdbx_strand_id
1 'polypeptide(L)'
;VLTGSPEQKEEAARALGGVIKLTSAEALRPSVVNITGPLIRILGDRFAWTVKTALLETLTLLLAKVGIALKPFLPQLQTTFLKALQDSSRAVRLRAAEALGQLVSIHTKVDPLFTEQLSAIRNAEDSG
;
A
#
# COMPACT_ATOMS: atom_id res chain seq x y z
N VAL A 1 11.52 11.13 8.53
CA VAL A 1 10.08 11.09 8.17
C VAL A 1 9.17 10.63 9.31
N LEU A 2 9.61 9.79 10.27
CA LEU A 2 8.69 9.12 11.22
C LEU A 2 8.74 9.58 12.68
N THR A 3 9.46 10.65 12.97
CA THR A 3 9.43 11.30 14.27
C THR A 3 8.42 12.44 14.19
N GLY A 4 7.45 12.48 15.09
CA GLY A 4 6.43 13.52 15.10
C GLY A 4 5.04 13.00 15.44
N SER A 5 4.10 13.94 15.56
CA SER A 5 2.69 13.66 15.80
C SER A 5 2.06 12.89 14.62
N PRO A 6 0.91 12.24 14.81
CA PRO A 6 0.17 11.59 13.72
C PRO A 6 -0.06 12.51 12.52
N GLU A 7 -0.38 13.79 12.77
CA GLU A 7 -0.65 14.80 11.73
C GLU A 7 0.62 15.11 10.94
N GLN A 8 1.78 15.20 11.61
CA GLN A 8 3.06 15.40 10.93
C GLN A 8 3.43 14.21 10.06
N LYS A 9 3.13 12.97 10.50
CA LYS A 9 3.36 11.76 9.70
C LYS A 9 2.44 11.69 8.49
N GLU A 10 1.18 12.06 8.67
CA GLU A 10 0.19 12.14 7.61
C GLU A 10 0.63 13.15 6.54
N GLU A 11 1.02 14.35 6.94
CA GLU A 11 1.47 15.38 6.02
C GLU A 11 2.78 15.01 5.33
N ALA A 12 3.72 14.38 6.05
CA ALA A 12 4.94 13.86 5.45
C ALA A 12 4.67 12.77 4.39
N ALA A 13 3.69 11.89 4.63
CA ALA A 13 3.27 10.89 3.65
C ALA A 13 2.64 11.55 2.42
N ARG A 14 1.75 12.54 2.60
CA ARG A 14 1.18 13.30 1.48
C ARG A 14 2.23 14.04 0.67
N ALA A 15 3.15 14.72 1.34
CA ALA A 15 4.24 15.45 0.68
C ALA A 15 5.08 14.51 -0.18
N LEU A 16 5.43 13.32 0.33
CA LEU A 16 6.12 12.30 -0.44
C LEU A 16 5.30 11.81 -1.65
N GLY A 17 3.99 11.58 -1.46
CA GLY A 17 3.08 11.28 -2.56
C GLY A 17 3.07 12.39 -3.63
N GLY A 18 3.10 13.65 -3.22
CA GLY A 18 3.23 14.81 -4.10
C GLY A 18 4.53 14.80 -4.91
N VAL A 19 5.66 14.52 -4.26
CA VAL A 19 6.97 14.38 -4.94
C VAL A 19 6.89 13.25 -5.97
N ILE A 20 6.42 12.06 -5.60
CA ILE A 20 6.27 10.92 -6.52
C ILE A 20 5.35 11.30 -7.70
N LYS A 21 4.26 12.04 -7.46
CA LYS A 21 3.33 12.48 -8.50
C LYS A 21 4.01 13.38 -9.52
N LEU A 22 4.91 14.25 -9.08
CA LEU A 22 5.58 15.23 -9.93
C LEU A 22 6.88 14.71 -10.56
N THR A 23 7.48 13.64 -10.04
CA THR A 23 8.70 13.05 -10.60
C THR A 23 8.40 12.05 -11.73
N SER A 24 9.18 12.07 -12.82
CA SER A 24 9.04 11.09 -13.90
C SER A 24 9.38 9.66 -13.42
N ALA A 25 8.85 8.65 -14.12
CA ALA A 25 9.15 7.26 -13.77
C ALA A 25 10.66 6.95 -13.89
N GLU A 26 11.35 7.53 -14.88
CA GLU A 26 12.80 7.38 -15.06
C GLU A 26 13.59 7.96 -13.88
N ALA A 27 13.27 9.19 -13.47
CA ALA A 27 13.94 9.83 -12.34
C ALA A 27 13.62 9.17 -10.99
N LEU A 28 12.47 8.49 -10.87
CA LEU A 28 12.11 7.73 -9.66
C LEU A 28 12.88 6.41 -9.51
N ARG A 29 13.24 5.74 -10.62
CA ARG A 29 13.82 4.38 -10.63
C ARG A 29 14.96 4.17 -9.62
N PRO A 30 15.96 5.06 -9.52
CA PRO A 30 17.09 4.87 -8.59
C PRO A 30 16.66 4.87 -7.11
N SER A 31 15.54 5.50 -6.78
CA SER A 31 15.07 5.68 -5.40
C SER A 31 13.98 4.69 -4.99
N VAL A 32 13.41 3.91 -5.92
CA VAL A 32 12.25 3.04 -5.67
C VAL A 32 12.48 2.11 -4.48
N VAL A 33 13.62 1.41 -4.43
CA VAL A 33 13.94 0.47 -3.35
C VAL A 33 14.01 1.20 -1.99
N ASN A 34 14.69 2.35 -1.97
CA ASN A 34 14.90 3.15 -0.75
C ASN A 34 13.61 3.78 -0.23
N ILE A 35 12.62 4.00 -1.09
CA ILE A 35 11.31 4.55 -0.73
C ILE A 35 10.36 3.42 -0.30
N THR A 36 10.30 2.33 -1.07
CA THR A 36 9.28 1.29 -0.94
C THR A 36 9.40 0.52 0.37
N GLY A 37 10.60 0.03 0.69
CA GLY A 37 10.83 -0.76 1.91
C GLY A 37 10.37 -0.03 3.18
N PRO A 38 10.80 1.23 3.40
CA PRO A 38 10.32 2.03 4.51
C PRO A 38 8.80 2.22 4.50
N LEU A 39 8.16 2.57 3.37
CA LEU A 39 6.71 2.76 3.31
C LEU A 39 5.92 1.49 3.68
N ILE A 40 6.35 0.33 3.18
CA ILE A 40 5.77 -0.97 3.55
C ILE A 40 5.86 -1.19 5.07
N ARG A 41 7.05 -0.96 5.65
CA ARG A 41 7.28 -1.15 7.09
C ARG A 41 6.39 -0.22 7.93
N ILE A 42 6.30 1.05 7.55
CA ILE A 42 5.52 2.07 8.26
C ILE A 42 4.02 1.73 8.22
N LEU A 43 3.50 1.29 7.08
CA LEU A 43 2.10 0.93 6.96
C LEU A 43 1.71 -0.28 7.85
N GLY A 44 2.68 -1.13 8.19
CA GLY A 44 2.50 -2.24 9.13
C GLY A 44 2.41 -1.84 10.61
N ASP A 45 2.77 -0.60 10.97
CA ASP A 45 2.73 -0.11 12.35
C ASP A 45 1.31 0.33 12.77
N ARG A 46 1.08 0.45 14.09
CA ARG A 46 -0.18 0.95 14.66
C ARG A 46 -0.29 2.47 14.56
N PHE A 47 -0.52 2.99 13.35
CA PHE A 47 -0.81 4.41 13.14
C PHE A 47 -2.30 4.72 13.03
N ALA A 48 -2.63 6.00 13.22
CA ALA A 48 -3.96 6.54 12.96
C ALA A 48 -4.37 6.24 11.50
N TRP A 49 -5.67 6.04 11.30
CA TRP A 49 -6.21 5.65 10.00
C TRP A 49 -5.88 6.67 8.90
N THR A 50 -5.81 7.97 9.22
CA THR A 50 -5.46 9.02 8.26
C THR A 50 -4.04 8.86 7.70
N VAL A 51 -3.08 8.53 8.56
CA VAL A 51 -1.70 8.23 8.19
C VAL A 51 -1.65 7.00 7.27
N LYS A 52 -2.38 5.93 7.63
CA LYS A 52 -2.46 4.71 6.81
C LYS A 52 -3.04 5.00 5.42
N THR A 53 -4.11 5.79 5.34
CA THR A 53 -4.71 6.23 4.06
C THR A 53 -3.70 6.98 3.20
N ALA A 54 -2.96 7.96 3.76
CA ALA A 54 -1.94 8.70 3.02
C ALA A 54 -0.78 7.82 2.54
N LEU A 55 -0.35 6.84 3.35
CA LEU A 55 0.69 5.88 2.97
C LEU A 55 0.22 4.93 1.87
N LEU A 56 -1.02 4.43 1.95
CA LEU A 56 -1.61 3.59 0.90
C LEU A 56 -1.73 4.34 -0.43
N GLU A 57 -2.19 5.59 -0.40
CA GLU A 57 -2.24 6.45 -1.59
C GLU A 57 -0.84 6.63 -2.20
N THR A 58 0.16 6.87 -1.36
CA THR A 58 1.57 7.03 -1.79
C THR A 58 2.12 5.75 -2.41
N LEU A 59 1.90 4.60 -1.80
CA LEU A 59 2.32 3.29 -2.32
C LEU A 59 1.61 2.95 -3.63
N THR A 60 0.31 3.24 -3.73
CA THR A 60 -0.49 3.03 -4.95
C THR A 60 0.05 3.88 -6.10
N LEU A 61 0.34 5.16 -5.85
CA LEU A 61 0.92 6.03 -6.87
C LEU A 61 2.31 5.54 -7.33
N LEU A 62 3.15 5.08 -6.41
CA LEU A 62 4.45 4.50 -6.74
C LEU A 62 4.27 3.24 -7.60
N LEU A 63 3.31 2.38 -7.24
CA LEU A 63 2.95 1.18 -7.99
C LEU A 63 2.51 1.49 -9.42
N ALA A 64 1.63 2.46 -9.60
CA ALA A 64 1.18 2.90 -10.90
C ALA A 64 2.32 3.44 -11.79
N LYS A 65 3.29 4.15 -11.21
CA LYS A 65 4.39 4.76 -11.97
C LYS A 65 5.53 3.81 -12.32
N VAL A 66 5.89 2.92 -11.41
CA VAL A 66 7.12 2.11 -11.52
C VAL A 66 6.87 0.64 -11.18
N GLY A 67 5.66 0.11 -11.42
CA GLY A 67 5.26 -1.24 -11.04
C GLY A 67 6.24 -2.35 -11.40
N ILE A 68 6.90 -2.30 -12.56
CA ILE A 68 7.92 -3.29 -12.94
C ILE A 68 9.12 -3.30 -11.97
N ALA A 69 9.57 -2.13 -11.50
CA ALA A 69 10.66 -2.01 -10.54
C ALA A 69 10.25 -2.50 -9.14
N LEU A 70 8.94 -2.64 -8.88
CA LEU A 70 8.38 -3.10 -7.61
C LEU A 70 8.13 -4.61 -7.58
N LYS A 71 8.39 -5.34 -8.68
CA LYS A 71 8.28 -6.81 -8.72
C LYS A 71 8.95 -7.53 -7.54
N PRO A 72 10.15 -7.14 -7.08
CA PRO A 72 10.80 -7.77 -5.92
C PRO A 72 10.04 -7.59 -4.60
N PHE A 73 9.14 -6.62 -4.51
CA PHE A 73 8.36 -6.30 -3.30
C PHE A 73 6.93 -6.84 -3.35
N LEU A 74 6.50 -7.51 -4.44
CA LEU A 74 5.11 -7.96 -4.59
C LEU A 74 4.61 -8.80 -3.40
N PRO A 75 5.37 -9.79 -2.88
CA PRO A 75 4.90 -10.58 -1.74
C PRO A 75 4.64 -9.72 -0.49
N GLN A 76 5.51 -8.74 -0.23
CA GLN A 76 5.38 -7.83 0.90
C GLN A 76 4.24 -6.81 0.69
N LEU A 77 4.12 -6.25 -0.51
CA LEU A 77 3.02 -5.34 -0.87
C LEU A 77 1.66 -6.04 -0.76
N GLN A 78 1.56 -7.27 -1.27
CA GLN A 78 0.37 -8.11 -1.15
C GLN A 78 0.01 -8.29 0.32
N THR A 79 0.93 -8.82 1.12
CA THR A 79 0.71 -9.04 2.56
C THR A 79 0.27 -7.77 3.27
N THR A 80 0.90 -6.64 2.95
CA THR A 80 0.59 -5.35 3.57
C THR A 80 -0.79 -4.84 3.17
N PHE A 81 -1.19 -4.90 1.90
CA PHE A 81 -2.51 -4.46 1.48
C PHE A 81 -3.63 -5.40 1.96
N LEU A 82 -3.38 -6.71 1.99
CA LEU A 82 -4.29 -7.69 2.57
C LEU A 82 -4.57 -7.41 4.05
N LYS A 83 -3.52 -7.09 4.82
CA LYS A 83 -3.69 -6.68 6.23
C LYS A 83 -4.49 -5.37 6.35
N ALA A 84 -4.25 -4.41 5.45
CA ALA A 84 -4.97 -3.14 5.45
C ALA A 84 -6.46 -3.28 5.04
N LEU A 85 -6.83 -4.30 4.26
CA LEU A 85 -8.23 -4.64 3.98
C LEU A 85 -9.01 -5.05 5.23
N GLN A 86 -8.33 -5.51 6.28
CA GLN A 86 -8.94 -5.91 7.56
C GLN A 86 -8.98 -4.76 8.58
N ASP A 87 -8.62 -3.54 8.18
CA ASP A 87 -8.62 -2.38 9.08
C ASP A 87 -10.06 -1.97 9.47
N SER A 88 -10.25 -1.50 10.71
CA SER A 88 -11.56 -1.05 11.19
C SER A 88 -12.09 0.18 10.44
N SER A 89 -11.18 1.02 9.92
CA SER A 89 -11.55 2.19 9.12
C SER A 89 -11.93 1.80 7.69
N ARG A 90 -13.16 2.15 7.30
CA ARG A 90 -13.62 2.00 5.91
C ARG A 90 -12.70 2.70 4.90
N ALA A 91 -12.15 3.86 5.26
CA ALA A 91 -11.27 4.62 4.36
C ALA A 91 -9.97 3.86 4.07
N VAL A 92 -9.39 3.20 5.08
CA VAL A 92 -8.20 2.37 4.93
C VAL A 92 -8.51 1.15 4.04
N ARG A 93 -9.64 0.47 4.29
CA ARG A 93 -10.08 -0.68 3.47
C ARG A 93 -10.25 -0.32 2.00
N LEU A 94 -10.88 0.82 1.70
CA LEU A 94 -11.08 1.26 0.31
C LEU A 94 -9.75 1.56 -0.41
N ARG A 95 -8.80 2.22 0.27
CA ARG A 95 -7.47 2.46 -0.31
C ARG A 95 -6.65 1.18 -0.48
N ALA A 96 -6.79 0.23 0.44
CA ALA A 96 -6.15 -1.07 0.32
C ALA A 96 -6.69 -1.87 -0.87
N ALA A 97 -8.01 -1.82 -1.11
CA ALA A 97 -8.65 -2.44 -2.26
C ALA A 97 -8.15 -1.85 -3.59
N GLU A 98 -8.03 -0.52 -3.68
CA GLU A 98 -7.46 0.18 -4.83
C GLU A 98 -6.01 -0.27 -5.10
N ALA A 99 -5.19 -0.30 -4.04
CA ALA A 99 -3.80 -0.71 -4.12
C ALA A 99 -3.65 -2.18 -4.57
N LEU A 100 -4.52 -3.07 -4.08
CA LEU A 100 -4.57 -4.48 -4.52
C LEU A 100 -4.98 -4.62 -5.98
N GLY A 101 -5.96 -3.84 -6.44
CA GLY A 101 -6.36 -3.84 -7.86
C GLY A 101 -5.20 -3.48 -8.77
N GLN A 102 -4.39 -2.49 -8.40
CA GLN A 102 -3.16 -2.18 -9.14
C GLN A 102 -2.09 -3.26 -9.01
N LEU A 103 -1.93 -3.86 -7.83
CA LEU A 103 -0.95 -4.92 -7.61
C LEU A 103 -1.20 -6.14 -8.51
N VAL A 104 -2.47 -6.55 -8.62
CA VAL A 104 -2.91 -7.67 -9.45
C VAL A 104 -2.55 -7.45 -10.92
N SER A 105 -2.62 -6.21 -11.41
CA SER A 105 -2.30 -5.88 -12.82
C SER A 105 -0.85 -6.18 -13.22
N ILE A 106 0.07 -6.25 -12.25
CA ILE A 106 1.49 -6.55 -12.49
C ILE A 106 1.93 -7.91 -11.93
N HIS A 107 1.02 -8.62 -11.25
CA HIS A 107 1.28 -9.89 -10.61
C HIS A 107 1.07 -11.04 -11.62
N THR A 108 2.07 -11.89 -11.81
CA THR A 108 2.03 -12.95 -12.83
C THR A 108 1.28 -14.22 -12.39
N LYS A 109 1.01 -14.37 -11.08
CA LYS A 109 0.40 -15.57 -10.48
C LYS A 109 -0.65 -15.21 -9.42
N VAL A 110 -1.82 -14.76 -9.86
CA VAL A 110 -2.85 -14.15 -8.98
C VAL A 110 -3.76 -15.18 -8.27
N ASP A 111 -3.74 -16.45 -8.68
CA ASP A 111 -4.65 -17.47 -8.15
C ASP A 111 -4.58 -17.65 -6.62
N PRO A 112 -3.39 -17.68 -5.97
CA PRO A 112 -3.31 -17.79 -4.51
C PRO A 112 -3.94 -16.59 -3.80
N LEU A 113 -3.79 -15.38 -4.37
CA LEU A 113 -4.37 -14.16 -3.82
C LEU A 113 -5.91 -14.20 -3.85
N PHE A 114 -6.50 -14.65 -4.95
CA PHE A 114 -7.96 -14.80 -5.04
C PHE A 114 -8.48 -15.87 -4.08
N THR A 115 -7.77 -16.99 -3.95
CA THR A 115 -8.13 -18.06 -3.02
C THR A 115 -8.13 -17.58 -1.58
N GLU A 116 -7.10 -16.83 -1.17
CA GLU A 116 -6.99 -16.22 0.16
C GLU A 116 -8.13 -15.22 0.42
N GLN A 117 -8.44 -14.36 -0.55
CA GLN A 117 -9.54 -13.39 -0.43
C GLN A 117 -10.92 -14.05 -0.32
N LEU A 118 -11.18 -15.07 -1.15
CA LEU A 118 -12.44 -15.81 -1.09
C LEU A 118 -12.62 -16.49 0.28
N SER A 119 -11.55 -17.07 0.82
CA SER A 119 -11.56 -17.65 2.18
C SER A 119 -11.84 -16.59 3.25
N ALA A 120 -11.17 -15.43 3.16
CA ALA A 120 -11.39 -14.33 4.11
C ALA A 120 -12.83 -13.81 4.10
N ILE A 121 -13.46 -13.70 2.92
CA ILE A 121 -14.86 -13.28 2.77
C ILE A 121 -15.79 -14.30 3.42
N ARG A 122 -15.63 -15.59 3.11
CA ARG A 122 -16.45 -16.66 3.70
C ARG A 122 -16.40 -16.69 5.22
N ASN A 123 -15.20 -16.57 5.78
CA ASN A 123 -15.02 -16.54 7.24
C ASN A 123 -15.67 -15.30 7.90
N ALA A 124 -15.73 -14.18 7.18
CA ALA A 124 -16.40 -12.97 7.67
C ALA A 124 -17.93 -13.12 7.65
N GLU A 125 -18.49 -13.84 6.68
CA GLU A 125 -19.92 -14.19 6.61
C GLU A 125 -20.33 -15.15 7.74
N ASP A 126 -19.48 -16.13 8.06
CA ASP A 126 -19.73 -17.11 9.13
C ASP A 126 -19.63 -16.53 10.56
N SER A 127 -19.09 -15.32 10.71
CA SER A 127 -18.89 -14.65 12.01
C SER A 127 -19.99 -13.63 12.37
N GLY A 128 -20.99 -13.44 11.50
CA GLY A 128 -22.13 -12.53 11.69
C GLY A 128 -23.41 -13.26 12.02
#